data_AF-A0A6N0HZX4-F1
#
_entry.id   AF-A0A6N0HZX4-F1
#
_cell.length_a   1.000
_cell.length_b   1.000
_cell.length_c   1.000
_cell.angle_alpha   90.00
_cell.angle_beta   90.00
_cell.angle_gamma   90.00
#
_symmetry.space_group_name_H-M   'P 1'
#
loop_
_entity.id
_entity.type
_entity.pdbx_description
1 polymer ?
#
loop_
_entity_poly.entity_id
_entity_poly.type
_entity_poly.pdbx_seq_one_letter_code
_entity_poly.pdbx_strand_id
1 'polypeptide(L)'
;MKPFTTAIALFSTALICSTAWADESALAQRVIDLENRVTTLEMLLEETNTKDRWKDPILWQRIKKEMSSNEIRKLLGKPARVEEAIFVTWYYHQTSKLHSYIWFDEGKVLGWEITE
;
A
#
# COMPACT_ATOMS: atom_id res chain seq x y z
N MET A 1 46.94 28.72 -54.52
CA MET A 1 46.83 27.78 -53.38
C MET A 1 45.96 28.40 -52.30
N LYS A 2 44.82 27.77 -51.98
CA LYS A 2 44.07 27.74 -50.71
C LYS A 2 42.71 27.08 -50.97
N PRO A 3 42.35 26.04 -50.21
CA PRO A 3 41.15 26.18 -49.39
C PRO A 3 41.35 25.58 -47.98
N PHE A 4 40.89 26.29 -46.96
CA PHE A 4 40.79 25.80 -45.58
C PHE A 4 39.47 26.29 -45.01
N THR A 5 38.37 25.60 -45.35
CA THR A 5 37.05 25.95 -44.82
C THR A 5 36.10 24.75 -44.75
N THR A 6 36.51 23.66 -44.10
CA THR A 6 35.64 22.46 -43.94
C THR A 6 35.96 21.66 -42.68
N ALA A 7 36.15 22.31 -41.52
CA ALA A 7 36.45 21.58 -40.27
C ALA A 7 35.57 21.92 -39.05
N ILE A 8 34.64 22.87 -39.13
CA ILE A 8 33.95 23.38 -37.92
C ILE A 8 32.53 22.78 -37.72
N ALA A 9 31.94 22.13 -38.71
CA ALA A 9 30.54 21.68 -38.62
C ALA A 9 30.31 20.31 -37.94
N LEU A 10 31.35 19.53 -37.64
CA LEU A 10 31.21 18.17 -37.09
C LEU A 10 31.33 18.08 -35.56
N PHE A 11 31.81 19.13 -34.90
CA PHE A 11 31.94 19.13 -33.43
C PHE A 11 30.65 19.54 -32.71
N SER A 12 29.79 20.32 -33.38
CA SER A 12 28.58 20.88 -32.78
C SER A 12 27.47 19.84 -32.59
N THR A 13 27.34 18.86 -33.49
CA THR A 13 26.30 17.81 -33.40
C THR A 13 26.60 16.74 -32.35
N ALA A 14 27.87 16.45 -32.06
CA ALA A 14 28.24 15.51 -31.01
C ALA A 14 27.98 16.06 -29.60
N LEU A 15 28.14 17.37 -29.39
CA LEU A 15 27.87 18.02 -28.10
C LEU A 15 26.38 18.08 -27.77
N ILE A 16 25.52 18.37 -28.76
CA ILE A 16 24.07 18.51 -28.56
C ILE A 16 23.40 17.15 -28.28
N CYS A 17 23.90 16.07 -28.89
CA CYS A 17 23.36 14.72 -28.67
C CYS A 17 23.64 14.21 -27.25
N SER A 18 24.81 14.56 -26.70
CA SER A 18 25.24 14.17 -25.35
C SER A 18 24.37 14.79 -24.26
N THR A 19 23.99 16.07 -24.41
CA THR A 19 23.15 16.77 -23.43
C THR A 19 21.70 16.31 -23.47
N ALA A 20 21.16 16.01 -24.65
CA ALA A 20 19.79 15.51 -24.80
C ALA A 20 19.62 14.13 -24.14
N TRP A 21 20.58 13.23 -24.33
CA TRP A 21 20.56 11.91 -23.66
C TRP A 21 20.77 11.98 -22.15
N ALA A 22 21.61 12.91 -21.69
CA ALA A 22 21.79 13.14 -20.25
C ALA A 22 20.48 13.61 -19.59
N ASP A 23 19.77 14.54 -20.22
CA ASP A 23 18.49 15.07 -19.72
C ASP A 23 17.38 14.00 -19.73
N GLU A 24 17.32 13.19 -20.80
CA GLU A 24 16.38 12.07 -20.89
C GLU A 24 16.66 10.97 -19.84
N SER A 25 17.93 10.66 -19.59
CA SER A 25 18.32 9.72 -18.53
C SER A 25 18.00 10.23 -17.13
N ALA A 26 18.21 11.53 -16.88
CA ALA A 26 17.91 12.17 -15.60
C ALA A 26 16.38 12.23 -15.36
N LEU A 27 15.62 12.50 -16.42
CA LEU A 27 14.17 12.48 -16.37
C LEU A 27 13.63 11.07 -16.12
N ALA A 28 14.16 10.06 -16.81
CA ALA A 28 13.78 8.66 -16.59
C ALA A 28 14.03 8.21 -15.15
N GLN A 29 15.16 8.60 -14.55
CA GLN A 29 15.42 8.28 -13.14
C GLN A 29 14.47 8.97 -12.18
N ARG A 30 14.09 10.22 -12.50
CA ARG A 30 13.11 10.93 -11.69
C ARG A 30 11.72 10.29 -11.76
N VAL A 31 11.34 9.76 -12.93
CA VAL A 31 10.09 9.00 -13.07
C VAL A 31 10.13 7.73 -12.21
N ILE A 32 11.21 6.95 -12.27
CA ILE A 32 11.36 5.73 -11.45
C ILE A 32 11.31 6.06 -9.95
N ASP A 33 11.99 7.12 -9.50
CA ASP A 33 11.92 7.56 -8.10
C ASP A 33 10.48 7.92 -7.69
N LEU A 34 9.78 8.68 -8.53
CA LEU A 34 8.42 9.09 -8.27
C LEU A 34 7.45 7.90 -8.24
N GLU A 35 7.57 6.97 -9.18
CA GLU A 35 6.77 5.74 -9.20
C GLU A 35 6.96 4.93 -7.91
N ASN A 36 8.21 4.72 -7.50
CA ASN A 36 8.52 4.00 -6.26
C ASN A 36 7.93 4.70 -5.02
N ARG A 37 8.00 6.03 -4.98
CA ARG A 37 7.44 6.83 -3.88
C ARG A 37 5.92 6.79 -3.88
N VAL A 38 5.27 6.85 -5.04
CA VAL A 38 3.82 6.71 -5.16
C VAL A 38 3.40 5.34 -4.65
N THR A 39 4.04 4.26 -5.10
CA THR A 39 3.76 2.91 -4.59
C THR A 39 3.93 2.80 -3.08
N THR A 40 4.98 3.40 -2.53
CA THR A 40 5.21 3.43 -1.08
C THR A 40 4.10 4.18 -0.34
N LEU A 41 3.68 5.33 -0.87
CA LEU A 41 2.61 6.14 -0.28
C LEU A 41 1.25 5.46 -0.37
N GLU A 42 0.94 4.80 -1.48
CA GLU A 42 -0.29 4.01 -1.64
C GLU A 42 -0.34 2.87 -0.61
N MET A 43 0.77 2.17 -0.40
CA MET A 43 0.89 1.13 0.62
C MET A 43 0.68 1.69 2.04
N LEU A 44 1.34 2.80 2.39
CA LEU A 44 1.17 3.46 3.69
C LEU A 44 -0.24 3.99 3.90
N LEU A 45 -0.88 4.50 2.85
CA LEU A 45 -2.25 4.97 2.89
C LEU A 45 -3.21 3.81 3.15
N GLU A 46 -3.02 2.67 2.50
CA GLU A 46 -3.82 1.47 2.74
C GLU A 46 -3.66 0.96 4.18
N GLU A 47 -2.43 0.95 4.70
CA GLU A 47 -2.15 0.60 6.10
C GLU A 47 -2.80 1.58 7.09
N THR A 48 -2.73 2.88 6.80
CA THR A 48 -3.29 3.92 7.68
C THR A 48 -4.81 3.92 7.64
N ASN A 49 -5.40 3.82 6.46
CA ASN A 49 -6.85 3.78 6.27
C ASN A 49 -7.45 2.55 6.95
N THR A 50 -6.77 1.40 6.89
CA THR A 50 -7.26 0.16 7.53
C THR A 50 -7.10 0.12 9.04
N LYS A 51 -6.22 0.92 9.65
CA LYS A 51 -5.90 0.86 11.08
C LYS A 51 -7.07 1.19 12.01
N ASP A 52 -7.96 2.09 11.59
CA ASP A 52 -9.04 2.61 12.43
C ASP A 52 -10.45 2.24 11.94
N ARG A 53 -10.56 1.47 10.84
CA ARG A 53 -11.87 1.05 10.29
C ARG A 53 -12.70 0.25 11.28
N TRP A 54 -12.07 -0.57 12.10
CA TRP A 54 -12.77 -1.30 13.17
C TRP A 54 -13.47 -0.38 14.19
N LYS A 55 -13.20 0.93 14.24
CA LYS A 55 -13.93 1.85 15.12
C LYS A 55 -15.30 2.25 14.58
N ASP A 56 -15.57 2.03 13.30
CA ASP A 56 -16.85 2.37 12.68
C ASP A 56 -17.89 1.25 12.93
N PRO A 57 -18.92 1.50 13.76
CA PRO A 57 -19.94 0.48 14.09
C PRO A 57 -20.73 0.01 12.86
N ILE A 58 -20.85 0.84 11.81
CA ILE A 58 -21.55 0.46 10.56
C ILE A 58 -20.82 -0.71 9.87
N LEU A 59 -19.49 -0.77 9.97
CA LEU A 59 -18.72 -1.87 9.38
C LEU A 59 -18.96 -3.19 10.12
N TRP A 60 -19.18 -3.16 11.44
CA TRP A 60 -19.52 -4.36 12.21
C TRP A 60 -20.87 -4.94 11.84
N GLN A 61 -21.85 -4.09 11.52
CA GLN A 61 -23.16 -4.53 11.06
C GLN A 61 -23.11 -5.22 9.69
N ARG A 62 -22.05 -5.01 8.91
CA ARG A 62 -21.85 -5.68 7.61
C ARG A 62 -21.30 -7.09 7.76
N ILE A 63 -20.75 -7.46 8.92
CA ILE A 63 -20.22 -8.79 9.16
C ILE A 63 -21.36 -9.82 9.07
N LYS A 64 -21.04 -10.97 8.48
CA LYS A 64 -21.94 -12.11 8.38
C LYS A 64 -21.20 -13.35 8.82
N LYS A 65 -21.96 -14.32 9.33
CA LYS A 65 -21.44 -15.68 9.54
C LYS A 65 -20.89 -16.23 8.23
N GLU A 66 -19.89 -17.10 8.35
CA GLU A 66 -19.18 -17.74 7.23
C GLU A 66 -18.28 -16.82 6.38
N MET A 67 -18.20 -15.52 6.66
CA MET A 67 -17.19 -14.67 6.03
C MET A 67 -15.79 -15.21 6.30
N SER A 68 -14.93 -15.15 5.29
CA SER A 68 -13.52 -15.52 5.43
C SER A 68 -12.75 -14.46 6.23
N SER A 69 -11.67 -14.88 6.88
CA SER A 69 -10.73 -13.97 7.53
C SER A 69 -10.18 -12.87 6.61
N ASN A 70 -10.05 -13.15 5.30
CA ASN A 70 -9.61 -12.18 4.30
C ASN A 70 -10.67 -11.10 4.05
N GLU A 71 -11.95 -11.47 3.97
CA GLU A 71 -13.05 -10.51 3.85
C GLU A 71 -13.12 -9.60 5.09
N ILE A 72 -12.95 -10.18 6.28
CA ILE A 72 -12.91 -9.41 7.53
C ILE A 72 -11.72 -8.46 7.57
N ARG A 73 -10.53 -8.89 7.13
CA ARG A 73 -9.36 -8.01 7.03
C ARG A 73 -9.58 -6.86 6.06
N LYS A 74 -10.26 -7.08 4.93
CA LYS A 74 -10.64 -6.01 4.00
C LYS A 74 -11.70 -5.06 4.56
N LEU A 75 -12.59 -5.58 5.42
CA LEU A 75 -13.69 -4.81 5.99
C LEU A 75 -13.23 -3.92 7.15
N LEU A 76 -12.55 -4.50 8.14
CA LEU A 76 -12.19 -3.84 9.41
C LEU A 76 -10.70 -3.50 9.54
N GLY A 77 -9.88 -4.02 8.63
CA GLY A 77 -8.43 -3.92 8.73
C GLY A 77 -7.79 -5.05 9.54
N LYS A 78 -6.51 -4.85 9.86
CA LYS A 78 -5.71 -5.82 10.61
C LYS A 78 -6.09 -5.80 12.10
N PRO A 79 -6.29 -6.96 12.75
CA PRO A 79 -6.54 -6.99 14.19
C PRO A 79 -5.29 -6.55 14.97
N ALA A 80 -5.51 -5.99 16.16
CA ALA A 80 -4.43 -5.64 17.09
C ALA A 80 -3.80 -6.90 17.70
N ARG A 81 -4.59 -7.96 17.90
CA ARG A 81 -4.13 -9.25 18.44
C ARG A 81 -4.90 -10.41 17.84
N VAL A 82 -4.22 -11.53 17.67
CA VAL A 82 -4.81 -12.82 17.27
C VAL A 82 -4.47 -13.85 18.35
N GLU A 83 -5.46 -14.63 18.78
CA GLU A 83 -5.28 -15.74 19.72
C GLU A 83 -5.84 -17.02 19.10
N GLU A 84 -5.03 -18.08 19.09
CA GLU A 84 -5.39 -19.39 18.53
C GLU A 84 -5.60 -20.37 19.68
N ALA A 85 -6.83 -20.40 20.20
CA ALA A 85 -7.23 -21.31 21.28
C ALA A 85 -8.17 -22.40 20.73
N ILE A 86 -9.33 -22.60 21.35
CA ILE A 86 -10.39 -23.47 20.81
C ILE A 86 -10.92 -22.89 19.48
N PHE A 87 -11.07 -21.57 19.43
CA PHE A 87 -11.38 -20.81 18.22
C PHE A 87 -10.25 -19.80 17.97
N VAL A 88 -10.01 -19.50 16.69
CA VAL A 88 -9.14 -18.38 16.33
C VAL A 88 -9.91 -17.10 16.63
N THR A 89 -9.39 -16.24 17.50
CA THR A 89 -10.06 -15.00 17.92
C THR A 89 -9.20 -13.79 17.58
N TRP A 90 -9.81 -12.81 16.91
CA TRP A 90 -9.19 -11.55 16.53
C TRP A 90 -9.73 -10.44 17.43
N TYR A 91 -8.82 -9.70 18.06
CA TYR A 91 -9.14 -8.56 18.91
C TYR A 91 -8.69 -7.27 18.22
N TYR A 92 -9.59 -6.30 18.14
CA TYR A 92 -9.34 -5.02 17.46
C TYR A 92 -8.99 -3.90 18.42
N HIS A 93 -9.54 -3.90 19.64
CA HIS A 93 -9.17 -2.93 20.65
C HIS A 93 -7.75 -3.23 21.21
N GLN A 94 -6.92 -2.20 21.36
CA GLN A 94 -5.50 -2.35 21.69
C GLN A 94 -5.26 -3.00 23.07
N THR A 95 -6.12 -2.67 24.05
CA THR A 95 -5.92 -3.05 25.46
C THR A 95 -7.02 -3.94 26.03
N SER A 96 -8.19 -4.03 25.39
CA SER A 96 -9.36 -4.70 25.94
C SER A 96 -9.77 -5.85 25.03
N LYS A 97 -9.81 -7.06 25.57
CA LYS A 97 -10.27 -8.24 24.82
C LYS A 97 -11.79 -8.31 24.66
N LEU A 98 -12.54 -7.58 25.48
CA LEU A 98 -14.00 -7.68 25.52
C LEU A 98 -14.70 -6.57 24.72
N HIS A 99 -13.93 -5.62 24.19
CA HIS A 99 -14.50 -4.44 23.54
C HIS A 99 -14.90 -4.69 22.09
N SER A 100 -14.03 -5.30 21.29
CA SER A 100 -14.27 -5.49 19.85
C SER A 100 -13.50 -6.70 19.37
N TYR A 101 -14.21 -7.80 19.14
CA TYR A 101 -13.58 -9.06 18.78
C TYR A 101 -14.46 -9.93 17.87
N ILE A 102 -13.79 -10.80 17.10
CA ILE A 102 -14.39 -11.75 16.15
C ILE A 102 -13.74 -13.10 16.40
N TRP A 103 -14.51 -14.17 16.44
CA TRP A 103 -13.96 -15.52 16.51
C TRP A 103 -14.38 -16.34 15.31
N PHE A 104 -13.46 -17.22 14.90
CA PHE A 104 -13.52 -17.99 13.69
C PHE A 104 -13.49 -19.48 14.03
N ASP A 105 -14.21 -20.25 13.22
CA ASP A 105 -14.14 -21.70 13.17
C ASP A 105 -13.77 -22.10 11.74
N GLU A 106 -12.76 -22.96 11.59
CA GLU A 106 -12.21 -23.37 10.28
C GLU A 106 -11.90 -22.19 9.32
N GLY A 107 -11.48 -21.05 9.85
CA GLY A 107 -11.14 -19.85 9.07
C GLY A 107 -12.35 -19.01 8.61
N LYS A 108 -13.56 -19.38 9.06
CA LYS A 108 -14.83 -18.68 8.79
C LYS A 108 -15.36 -18.00 10.05
N VAL A 109 -16.01 -16.86 9.90
CA VAL A 109 -16.63 -16.14 11.03
C VAL A 109 -17.73 -16.98 11.66
N LEU A 110 -17.57 -17.26 12.95
CA LEU A 110 -18.58 -17.90 13.78
C LEU A 110 -19.43 -16.87 14.53
N GLY A 111 -18.80 -15.81 15.01
CA GLY A 111 -19.47 -14.69 15.70
C GLY A 111 -18.56 -13.51 15.98
N TRP A 112 -19.15 -12.42 16.46
CA TRP A 112 -18.46 -11.18 16.80
C TRP A 112 -19.22 -10.42 17.89
N GLU A 113 -18.50 -9.57 18.62
CA GLU A 113 -19.08 -8.67 19.60
C GLU A 113 -18.37 -7.30 19.53
N ILE A 114 -19.17 -6.24 19.68
CA ILE A 114 -18.71 -4.86 19.80
C ILE A 114 -19.44 -4.20 20.96
N THR A 115 -18.67 -3.54 21.83
CA THR A 115 -19.16 -2.66 22.89
C THR A 115 -18.99 -1.21 22.45
N GLU A 116 -20.02 -0.38 22.69
CA GLU A 116 -19.99 1.07 22.48
C GLU A 116 -19.18 1.81 23.57
#